data_AF-A0A3D3UP41-F1
#
_entry.id   AF-A0A3D3UP41-F1
#
_cell.length_a   1.000
_cell.length_b   1.000
_cell.length_c   1.000
_cell.angle_alpha   90.00
_cell.angle_beta   90.00
_cell.angle_gamma   90.00
#
_symmetry.space_group_name_H-M   'P 1'
#
loop_
_entity.id
_entity.type
_entity.pdbx_description
1 polymer ?
#
loop_
_entity_poly.entity_id
_entity_poly.type
_entity_poly.pdbx_seq_one_letter_code
_entity_poly.pdbx_strand_id
1 'polypeptide(L)'
;MPLISKIRHEIKESELHGFKYFKAISGMLDSLHKAGCQRDRAVNRKLHMDQYISLLLLYRYNLIRTSLRAVQQASELKKVQRKLGCPCASLGSLSEAATFF
;
A
#
# COMPACT_ATOMS: atom_id res chain seq x y z
N MET A 1 -24.67 -27.39 -0.64
CA MET A 1 -23.21 -27.25 -0.48
C MET A 1 -22.95 -26.01 0.36
N PRO A 2 -22.36 -26.10 1.56
CA PRO A 2 -22.01 -24.91 2.32
C PRO A 2 -20.76 -24.27 1.69
N LEU A 3 -20.86 -22.99 1.36
CA LEU A 3 -19.72 -22.16 0.97
C LEU A 3 -18.76 -22.09 2.16
N ILE A 4 -17.63 -22.80 2.07
CA ILE A 4 -16.52 -22.63 3.01
C ILE A 4 -16.09 -21.17 2.91
N SER A 5 -16.47 -20.38 3.91
CA SER A 5 -15.92 -19.05 4.10
C SER A 5 -14.41 -19.22 4.26
N LYS A 6 -13.65 -18.87 3.22
CA LYS A 6 -12.18 -18.77 3.29
C LYS A 6 -11.87 -17.92 4.51
N ILE A 7 -11.32 -18.54 5.55
CA ILE A 7 -10.80 -17.86 6.73
C ILE A 7 -9.91 -16.73 6.22
N ARG A 8 -10.30 -15.49 6.49
CA ARG A 8 -9.59 -14.30 6.03
C ARG A 8 -8.30 -14.24 6.84
N HIS A 9 -7.17 -14.49 6.19
CA HIS A 9 -5.88 -14.44 6.84
C HIS A 9 -5.54 -12.99 7.17
N GLU A 10 -5.44 -12.66 8.45
CA GLU A 10 -5.01 -11.35 8.92
C GLU A 10 -3.49 -11.27 8.79
N ILE A 11 -2.98 -10.25 8.08
CA ILE A 11 -1.55 -10.09 7.82
C ILE A 11 -0.85 -9.68 9.11
N LYS A 12 0.16 -10.45 9.52
CA LYS A 12 0.99 -10.14 10.68
C LYS A 12 2.30 -9.47 10.26
N GLU A 13 2.84 -8.63 11.12
CA GLU A 13 4.11 -7.92 10.87
C GLU A 13 5.31 -8.87 10.66
N SER A 14 5.23 -10.10 11.19
CA SER A 14 6.24 -11.15 11.06
C SER A 14 6.26 -11.79 9.67
N GLU A 15 5.17 -11.68 8.91
CA GLU A 15 5.09 -12.24 7.55
C GLU A 15 5.66 -11.29 6.50
N LEU A 16 5.92 -10.04 6.89
CA LEU A 16 6.42 -9.00 6.00
C LEU A 16 7.95 -8.94 6.04
N HIS A 17 8.54 -9.16 4.87
CA HIS A 17 9.96 -9.14 4.59
C HIS A 17 10.29 -8.10 3.52
N GLY A 18 11.59 -7.86 3.30
CA GLY A 18 12.06 -6.98 2.23
C GLY A 18 12.18 -5.49 2.60
N PHE A 19 11.85 -5.09 3.84
CA PHE A 19 11.97 -3.70 4.31
C PHE A 19 13.37 -3.07 4.16
N LYS A 20 14.43 -3.89 4.06
CA LYS A 20 15.80 -3.41 3.82
C LYS A 20 15.92 -2.67 2.48
N TYR A 21 15.19 -3.11 1.46
CA TYR A 21 15.27 -2.55 0.10
C TYR A 21 14.47 -1.26 -0.04
N PHE A 22 13.46 -1.07 0.80
CA PHE A 22 12.56 0.09 0.73
C PHE A 22 13.26 1.42 0.98
N LYS A 23 14.37 1.45 1.72
CA LYS A 23 15.16 2.69 1.90
C LYS A 23 15.80 3.16 0.58
N ALA A 24 16.25 2.24 -0.26
CA ALA A 24 16.83 2.59 -1.55
C ALA A 24 15.72 2.93 -2.56
N ILE A 25 14.65 2.13 -2.57
CA ILE A 25 13.51 2.30 -3.47
C ILE A 25 12.78 3.62 -3.19
N SER A 26 12.60 4.01 -1.93
CA SER A 26 11.90 5.25 -1.58
C SER A 26 12.57 6.48 -2.20
N GLY A 27 13.91 6.53 -2.20
CA GLY A 27 14.65 7.62 -2.85
C GLY A 27 14.45 7.68 -4.37
N MET A 28 14.26 6.53 -5.02
CA MET A 28 13.96 6.48 -6.46
C MET A 28 12.52 6.91 -6.77
N LEU A 29 11.59 6.65 -5.85
CA LEU A 29 10.16 6.96 -6.01
C LEU A 29 9.82 8.40 -5.59
N ASP A 30 10.71 9.13 -4.93
CA ASP A 30 10.44 10.47 -4.39
C ASP A 30 9.93 11.47 -5.45
N SER A 31 10.45 11.37 -6.68
CA SER A 31 9.99 12.18 -7.81
C SER A 31 8.51 11.97 -8.18
N LEU A 32 7.95 10.81 -7.84
CA LEU A 32 6.55 10.44 -8.07
C LEU A 32 5.62 10.97 -6.98
N HIS A 33 6.12 11.51 -5.88
CA HIS A 33 5.28 11.98 -4.78
C HIS A 33 4.25 13.04 -5.20
N LYS A 34 4.59 13.85 -6.22
CA LYS A 34 3.71 14.89 -6.79
C LYS A 34 2.91 14.41 -8.01
N ALA A 35 3.13 13.19 -8.48
CA ALA A 35 2.41 12.65 -9.63
C ALA A 35 0.92 12.48 -9.32
N GLY A 36 0.07 12.86 -10.28
CA GLY A 36 -1.39 12.80 -10.11
C GLY A 36 -1.97 13.81 -9.10
N CYS A 37 -1.18 14.72 -8.52
CA CYS A 37 -1.67 15.77 -7.60
C CYS A 37 -2.34 16.96 -8.31
N GLN A 38 -2.21 17.07 -9.64
CA GLN A 38 -2.70 18.20 -10.44
C GLN A 38 -4.22 18.40 -10.37
N ARG A 39 -4.98 17.34 -10.04
CA ARG A 39 -6.45 17.36 -9.92
C ARG A 39 -6.93 17.44 -8.47
N ASP A 40 -6.03 17.40 -7.49
CA ASP A 40 -6.39 17.45 -6.07
C ASP A 40 -6.66 18.89 -5.63
N ARG A 41 -7.88 19.36 -5.92
CA ARG A 41 -8.35 20.70 -5.52
C ARG A 41 -8.74 20.78 -4.05
N ALA A 42 -9.05 19.63 -3.43
CA ALA A 42 -9.55 19.56 -2.07
C ALA A 42 -8.42 19.39 -1.03
N VAL A 43 -7.19 19.12 -1.45
CA VAL A 43 -6.00 18.92 -0.59
C VAL A 43 -6.24 17.84 0.49
N ASN A 44 -7.16 16.91 0.21
CA ASN A 44 -7.56 15.86 1.14
C ASN A 44 -6.81 14.54 0.87
N ARG A 45 -5.92 14.52 -0.12
CA ARG A 45 -5.14 13.33 -0.44
C ARG A 45 -4.17 13.03 0.68
N LYS A 46 -4.34 11.86 1.27
CA LYS A 46 -3.43 11.29 2.27
C LYS A 46 -2.40 10.37 1.63
N LEU A 47 -2.77 9.66 0.56
CA LEU A 47 -1.93 8.66 -0.11
C LEU A 47 -1.34 9.22 -1.41
N HIS A 48 -0.01 9.16 -1.52
CA HIS A 48 0.74 9.61 -2.69
C HIS A 48 1.21 8.43 -3.57
N MET A 49 1.62 8.70 -4.81
CA MET A 49 1.94 7.65 -5.79
C MET A 49 3.17 6.82 -5.39
N ASP A 50 4.21 7.47 -4.89
CA ASP A 50 5.41 6.85 -4.30
C ASP A 50 5.06 5.88 -3.16
N GLN A 51 4.14 6.29 -2.28
CA GLN A 51 3.62 5.47 -1.18
C GLN A 51 2.77 4.30 -1.69
N TYR A 52 1.96 4.54 -2.71
CA TYR A 52 1.13 3.51 -3.36
C TYR A 52 1.99 2.44 -4.04
N ILE A 53 2.99 2.85 -4.83
CA ILE A 53 3.94 1.94 -5.47
C ILE A 53 4.73 1.17 -4.42
N SER A 54 5.14 1.83 -3.34
CA SER A 54 5.84 1.18 -2.24
C SER A 54 5.01 0.08 -1.59
N LEU A 55 3.71 0.33 -1.37
CA LEU A 55 2.79 -0.70 -0.91
C LEU A 55 2.73 -1.85 -1.92
N LEU A 56 2.47 -1.58 -3.21
CA LEU A 56 2.40 -2.62 -4.24
C LEU A 56 3.65 -3.51 -4.31
N LEU A 57 4.84 -2.90 -4.22
CA LEU A 57 6.10 -3.63 -4.18
C LEU A 57 6.17 -4.53 -2.93
N LEU A 58 5.76 -4.03 -1.75
CA LEU A 58 5.80 -4.81 -0.51
C LEU A 58 4.91 -6.05 -0.63
N TYR A 59 3.74 -5.91 -1.25
CA TYR A 59 2.85 -7.04 -1.52
C TYR A 59 3.45 -8.03 -2.52
N ARG A 60 4.06 -7.52 -3.60
CA ARG A 60 4.69 -8.38 -4.61
C ARG A 60 5.85 -9.20 -4.04
N TYR A 61 6.65 -8.60 -3.15
CA TYR A 61 7.76 -9.28 -2.48
C TYR A 61 7.33 -10.36 -1.50
N ASN A 62 6.17 -10.22 -0.85
CA ASN A 62 5.70 -11.17 0.15
C ASN A 62 4.71 -12.20 -0.39
N LEU A 63 4.43 -12.20 -1.71
CA LEU A 63 3.49 -13.12 -2.39
C LEU A 63 2.14 -13.29 -1.64
N ILE A 64 1.72 -12.26 -0.90
CA ILE A 64 0.45 -12.27 -0.18
C ILE A 64 -0.66 -12.30 -1.24
N ARG A 65 -1.69 -13.12 -1.05
CA ARG A 65 -2.84 -13.23 -1.96
C ARG A 65 -3.27 -11.84 -2.42
N THR A 66 -3.00 -11.52 -3.68
CA THR A 66 -3.08 -10.17 -4.25
C THR A 66 -4.52 -9.72 -4.28
N SER A 67 -4.94 -9.02 -3.23
CA SER A 67 -6.24 -8.35 -3.17
C SER A 67 -6.04 -6.96 -2.60
N LEU A 68 -6.82 -5.99 -3.09
CA LEU A 68 -6.86 -4.63 -2.54
C LEU A 68 -7.08 -4.61 -1.02
N ARG A 69 -7.79 -5.60 -0.49
CA ARG A 69 -8.03 -5.77 0.94
C ARG A 69 -6.80 -6.25 1.70
N ALA A 70 -5.99 -7.13 1.11
CA ALA A 70 -4.67 -7.42 1.65
C ALA A 70 -3.82 -6.14 1.69
N VAL A 71 -3.88 -5.32 0.62
CA VAL A 71 -3.20 -4.01 0.51
C VAL A 71 -3.60 -3.03 1.61
N GLN A 72 -4.89 -2.96 1.90
CA GLN A 72 -5.42 -2.18 3.00
C GLN A 72 -4.85 -2.67 4.35
N GLN A 73 -4.94 -3.97 4.63
CA GLN A 73 -4.57 -4.54 5.94
C GLN A 73 -3.10 -4.34 6.32
N ALA A 74 -2.14 -4.47 5.39
CA ALA A 74 -0.75 -4.17 5.78
C ALA A 74 -0.47 -2.67 5.87
N SER A 75 -1.22 -1.80 5.18
CA SER A 75 -1.12 -0.35 5.41
C SER A 75 -1.57 0.07 6.81
N GLU A 76 -2.38 -0.75 7.49
CA GLU A 76 -2.81 -0.54 8.88
C GLU A 76 -1.71 -0.93 9.90
N LEU A 77 -0.69 -1.69 9.48
CA LEU A 77 0.40 -2.10 10.37
C LEU A 77 1.38 -0.93 10.62
N LYS A 78 1.63 -0.64 11.90
CA LYS A 78 2.51 0.47 12.32
C LYS A 78 3.92 0.33 11.77
N LYS A 79 4.46 -0.89 11.68
CA LYS A 79 5.77 -1.15 11.06
C LYS A 79 5.81 -0.74 9.59
N VAL A 80 4.75 -1.00 8.84
CA VAL A 80 4.65 -0.66 7.42
C VAL A 80 4.59 0.85 7.24
N GLN A 81 3.75 1.53 8.01
CA GLN A 81 3.65 3.00 7.97
C GLN A 81 5.00 3.68 8.27
N ARG A 82 5.70 3.20 9.31
CA ARG A 82 7.02 3.74 9.67
C ARG A 82 8.10 3.48 8.62
N LYS A 83 8.05 2.33 7.96
CA LYS A 83 9.09 1.91 6.99
C LYS A 83 8.85 2.44 5.58
N LEU A 84 7.59 2.58 5.18
CA LEU A 84 7.19 3.04 3.86
C LEU A 84 6.79 4.53 3.83
N GLY A 85 6.58 5.15 4.99
CA GLY A 85 6.10 6.54 5.07
C GLY A 85 4.66 6.73 4.58
N CYS A 86 3.90 5.66 4.38
CA CYS A 86 2.52 5.72 3.91
C CYS A 86 1.52 5.83 5.08
N PRO A 87 0.39 6.53 4.91
CA PRO A 87 -0.70 6.48 5.89
C PRO A 87 -1.49 5.16 5.80
N CYS A 88 -2.42 4.95 6.73
CA CYS A 88 -3.48 3.96 6.56
C CYS A 88 -4.25 4.26 5.27
N ALA A 89 -4.24 3.32 4.33
CA ALA A 89 -4.93 3.46 3.05
C ALA A 89 -6.30 2.78 3.13
N SER A 90 -7.35 3.47 2.65
CA SER A 90 -8.68 2.87 2.49
C SER A 90 -8.77 2.10 1.16
N LEU A 91 -9.72 1.17 1.05
CA LEU A 91 -10.00 0.48 -0.23
C LEU A 91 -10.34 1.47 -1.34
N GLY A 92 -11.12 2.51 -1.03
CA GLY A 92 -11.48 3.55 -1.99
C GLY A 92 -10.24 4.28 -2.50
N SER A 93 -9.36 4.71 -1.60
CA SER A 93 -8.11 5.39 -1.95
C SER A 93 -7.19 4.51 -2.81
N LEU A 94 -7.12 3.20 -2.54
CA LEU A 94 -6.31 2.27 -3.32
C LEU A 94 -6.91 1.97 -4.71
N SER A 95 -8.24 1.92 -4.82
CA SER A 95 -8.93 1.74 -6.10
C SER A 95 -8.84 3.00 -6.97
N GLU A 96 -8.96 4.16 -6.34
CA GLU A 96 -8.78 5.45 -6.98
C GLU A 96 -7.33 5.62 -7.45
N ALA A 97 -6.35 5.25 -6.62
CA ALA A 97 -4.93 5.24 -6.98
C ALA A 97 -4.65 4.47 -8.29
N ALA A 98 -5.29 3.31 -8.50
CA ALA A 98 -5.14 2.53 -9.74
C ALA A 98 -5.69 3.21 -11.01
N THR A 99 -6.53 4.24 -10.84
CA THR A 99 -7.19 4.95 -11.95
C THR A 99 -6.59 6.33 -12.19
N PHE A 100 -6.03 6.95 -11.13
CA PHE A 100 -5.59 8.35 -11.14
C PHE A 100 -4.06 8.52 -11.19
N PHE A 101 -3.29 7.46 -10.99
CA PHE A 101 -1.83 7.45 -11.09
C PHE A 101 -1.33 6.78 -12.36
#